data_AF-A0A1I4WXK2-F1
#
_entry.id   AF-A0A1I4WXK2-F1
#
_cell.length_a   1.000
_cell.length_b   1.000
_cell.length_c   1.000
_cell.angle_alpha   90.00
_cell.angle_beta   90.00
_cell.angle_gamma   90.00
#
_symmetry.space_group_name_H-M   'P 1'
#
loop_
_entity.id
_entity.type
_entity.pdbx_description
1 polymer ?
#
loop_
_entity_poly.entity_id
_entity_poly.type
_entity_poly.pdbx_seq_one_letter_code
_entity_poly.pdbx_strand_id
1 'polypeptide(L)'
;MLVAHEERRIFQQKIEGYEREGRVIVYLDESGFAHDMPRTHGYAPVGERAHGVKDWHARGRAHAIGALIRKALLTVSLFMAHITADIFHAWVTQDLLPNSRLLA
;
A
#
# COMPACT_ATOMS: atom_id res chain seq x y z
N MET A 1 19.73 5.43 14.56
CA MET A 1 18.46 5.42 15.33
C MET A 1 17.97 6.83 15.63
N LEU A 2 18.77 7.73 16.22
CA LEU A 2 18.35 9.11 16.52
C LEU A 2 17.89 9.94 15.30
N VAL A 3 18.57 9.80 14.15
CA VAL A 3 18.23 10.54 12.91
C VAL A 3 16.83 10.19 12.38
N ALA A 4 16.45 8.91 12.39
CA ALA A 4 15.14 8.46 11.90
C ALA A 4 13.97 8.98 12.75
N HIS A 5 14.18 9.21 14.05
CA HIS A 5 13.16 9.81 14.91
C HIS A 5 12.97 11.30 14.62
N GLU A 6 14.06 12.01 14.29
CA GLU A 6 14.00 13.43 13.95
C GLU A 6 13.30 13.65 12.60
N GLU A 7 13.65 12.87 11.57
CA GLU A 7 13.00 12.93 10.25
C GLU A 7 11.50 12.64 10.34
N ARG A 8 11.11 11.64 11.16
CA ARG A 8 9.71 11.34 11.42
C ARG A 8 8.98 12.51 12.07
N ARG A 9 9.62 13.17 13.04
CA ARG A 9 9.04 14.33 13.73
C ARG A 9 8.84 15.50 12.76
N ILE A 10 9.84 15.80 11.93
CA ILE A 10 9.76 16.84 10.90
C ILE A 10 8.62 16.55 9.91
N PHE A 11 8.48 15.29 9.48
CA PHE A 11 7.40 14.89 8.59
C PHE A 11 6.03 15.08 9.23
N GLN A 12 5.85 14.67 10.49
CA GLN A 12 4.59 14.86 11.21
C GLN A 12 4.22 16.35 11.35
N GLN A 13 5.16 17.20 11.72
CA GLN A 13 4.94 18.65 11.80
C GLN A 13 4.53 19.27 10.46
N LYS A 14 5.09 18.78 9.34
CA LYS A 14 4.72 19.21 7.99
C LYS A 14 3.28 18.83 7.65
N ILE A 15 2.86 17.60 7.99
CA ILE A 15 1.48 17.14 7.83
C ILE A 15 0.52 18.02 8.64
N GLU A 16 0.81 18.26 9.92
CA GLU A 16 0.01 19.14 10.78
C GLU A 16 -0.08 20.58 10.21
N GLY A 17 1.00 21.08 9.60
CA GLY A 17 0.99 22.37 8.90
C GLY A 17 0.00 22.41 7.74
N TYR A 18 0.01 21.38 6.89
CA TYR A 18 -0.94 21.26 5.78
C TYR A 18 -2.39 21.12 6.24
N GLU A 19 -2.63 20.38 7.32
CA GLU A 19 -3.97 20.26 7.92
C GLU A 19 -4.47 21.60 8.47
N ARG A 20 -3.61 22.37 9.16
CA ARG A 20 -3.94 23.72 9.65
C ARG A 20 -4.25 24.71 8.52
N GLU A 21 -3.60 24.56 7.36
CA GLU A 21 -3.87 25.33 6.15
C GLU A 21 -5.15 24.88 5.42
N GLY A 22 -5.83 23.82 5.90
CA GLY A 22 -7.02 23.27 5.26
C GLY A 22 -6.72 22.50 3.97
N ARG A 23 -5.47 22.10 3.72
CA ARG A 23 -5.10 21.32 2.54
C ARG A 23 -5.65 19.91 2.65
N VAL A 24 -6.19 19.40 1.55
CA VAL A 24 -6.58 17.99 1.46
C VAL A 24 -5.33 17.15 1.32
N ILE A 25 -5.14 16.20 2.25
CA ILE A 25 -4.06 15.23 2.23
C ILE A 25 -4.58 13.91 1.68
N VAL A 26 -3.91 13.44 0.63
CA VAL A 26 -4.15 12.14 0.02
C VAL A 26 -2.99 11.23 0.37
N TYR A 27 -3.26 10.15 1.09
CA TYR A 27 -2.26 9.12 1.39
C TYR A 27 -2.30 8.06 0.30
N LEU A 28 -1.14 7.59 -0.14
CA LEU A 28 -1.01 6.52 -1.12
C LEU A 28 -0.04 5.46 -0.61
N ASP A 29 -0.25 4.23 -1.05
CA ASP A 29 0.68 3.13 -0.77
C ASP A 29 0.58 2.03 -1.84
N GLU A 30 1.61 1.19 -1.86
CA GLU A 30 1.73 0.03 -2.75
C GLU A 30 1.74 -1.27 -1.95
N SER A 31 1.03 -2.29 -2.43
CA SER A 31 1.02 -3.61 -1.78
C SER A 31 1.09 -4.74 -2.80
N GLY A 32 2.08 -5.62 -2.64
CA GLY A 32 2.27 -6.80 -3.49
C GLY A 32 1.68 -8.07 -2.87
N PHE A 33 0.67 -8.65 -3.51
CA PHE A 33 -0.02 -9.88 -3.12
C PHE A 33 0.48 -11.06 -3.97
N ALA A 34 0.90 -12.14 -3.33
CA ALA A 34 1.20 -13.38 -4.04
C ALA A 34 -0.12 -14.07 -4.45
N HIS A 35 -0.17 -14.62 -5.66
CA HIS A 35 -1.37 -15.30 -6.16
C HIS A 35 -1.70 -16.58 -5.37
N ASP A 36 -0.68 -17.30 -4.92
CA ASP A 36 -0.82 -18.53 -4.14
C ASP A 36 -0.54 -18.27 -2.66
N MET A 37 -1.60 -17.99 -1.90
CA MET A 37 -1.58 -17.89 -0.44
C MET A 37 -2.72 -18.62 0.31
N PRO A 38 -3.34 -19.72 -0.18
CA PRO A 38 -4.33 -20.43 0.61
C PRO A 38 -3.62 -21.28 1.67
N ARG A 39 -3.55 -20.79 2.91
CA ARG A 39 -3.38 -21.66 4.08
C ARG A 39 -4.65 -21.65 4.89
N THR A 40 -5.61 -22.48 4.48
CA THR A 40 -6.88 -22.59 5.20
C THR A 40 -6.73 -23.38 6.49
N HIS A 41 -5.79 -24.34 6.54
CA HIS A 41 -5.52 -25.21 7.69
C HIS A 41 -4.04 -25.61 7.73
N GLY A 42 -3.52 -25.90 8.92
CA GLY A 42 -2.22 -26.56 9.11
C GLY A 42 -2.40 -27.84 9.91
N TYR A 43 -1.84 -28.95 9.44
CA TYR A 43 -1.94 -30.24 10.10
C TYR A 43 -0.65 -30.57 10.86
N ALA A 44 -0.78 -30.98 12.12
CA ALA A 44 0.28 -31.55 12.92
C ALA A 44 -0.31 -32.54 13.95
N PRO A 45 0.44 -33.56 14.36
CA PRO A 45 0.06 -34.39 15.50
C PRO A 45 -0.13 -33.56 16.78
N VAL A 46 -0.93 -34.09 17.70
CA VAL A 46 -1.20 -33.42 18.99
C VAL A 46 0.11 -33.29 19.77
N GLY A 47 0.47 -32.06 20.14
CA GLY A 47 1.72 -31.75 20.83
C GLY A 47 2.88 -31.36 19.90
N GLU A 48 2.69 -31.43 18.57
CA GLU A 48 3.72 -31.08 17.59
C GLU A 48 3.46 -29.74 16.91
N ARG A 49 4.55 -29.12 16.43
CA ARG A 49 4.50 -27.86 15.70
C ARG A 49 4.09 -28.12 14.24
N ALA A 50 3.05 -27.43 13.77
CA ALA A 50 2.74 -27.40 12.35
C ALA A 50 3.79 -26.59 11.57
N HIS A 51 4.52 -27.25 10.67
CA HIS A 51 5.50 -26.63 9.80
C HIS A 51 4.84 -26.19 8.49
N GLY A 52 5.21 -25.00 8.03
CA GLY A 52 4.70 -24.44 6.80
C GLY A 52 5.80 -24.26 5.76
N VAL A 53 5.66 -24.88 4.60
CA VAL A 53 6.55 -24.61 3.46
C VAL A 53 6.07 -23.33 2.76
N LYS A 54 6.99 -22.38 2.52
CA LYS A 54 6.72 -21.16 1.77
C LYS A 54 7.75 -21.05 0.65
N ASP A 55 7.27 -21.04 -0.58
CA ASP A 55 8.11 -20.70 -1.72
C ASP A 55 8.25 -19.17 -1.80
N TRP A 56 9.43 -18.67 -1.42
CA TRP A 56 9.75 -17.24 -1.51
C TRP A 56 9.98 -16.77 -2.96
N HIS A 57 10.14 -17.70 -3.90
CA HIS A 57 10.38 -17.44 -5.33
C HIS A 57 9.15 -17.67 -6.20
N ALA A 58 7.99 -17.98 -5.61
CA ALA A 58 6.74 -18.14 -6.33
C ALA A 58 6.47 -16.92 -7.21
N ARG A 59 6.30 -17.17 -8.51
CA ARG A 59 6.04 -16.15 -9.53
C ARG A 59 4.54 -15.88 -9.60
N GLY A 60 4.17 -14.67 -10.00
CA GLY A 60 2.78 -14.22 -10.02
C GLY A 60 2.43 -13.44 -8.75
N ARG A 61 2.73 -12.15 -8.79
CA ARG A 61 2.31 -11.19 -7.75
C ARG A 61 1.42 -10.15 -8.42
N ALA A 62 0.28 -9.87 -7.79
CA ALA A 62 -0.52 -8.71 -8.11
C ALA A 62 -0.04 -7.54 -7.24
N HIS A 63 0.24 -6.40 -7.83
CA HIS A 63 0.55 -5.18 -7.11
C HIS A 63 -0.69 -4.30 -7.09
N ALA A 64 -1.11 -3.85 -5.91
CA ALA A 64 -2.13 -2.82 -5.77
C ALA A 64 -1.46 -1.48 -5.52
N ILE A 65 -1.97 -0.43 -6.17
CA ILE A 65 -1.73 0.95 -5.76
C ILE A 65 -3.07 1.52 -5.34
N GLY A 66 -3.12 2.11 -4.15
CA GLY A 66 -4.34 2.70 -3.61
C GLY A 66 -4.09 4.08 -3.05
N ALA A 67 -5.15 4.90 -3.03
CA ALA A 67 -5.14 6.19 -2.38
C ALA A 67 -6.33 6.37 -1.43
N LEU A 68 -6.06 6.95 -0.26
CA LEU A 68 -7.04 7.32 0.74
C LEU A 68 -7.12 8.83 0.88
N ILE A 69 -8.35 9.35 0.94
CA ILE A 69 -8.62 10.71 1.42
C ILE A 69 -9.34 10.57 2.76
N ARG A 70 -8.71 11.10 3.82
CA ARG A 70 -9.16 10.90 5.21
C ARG A 70 -9.26 9.41 5.56
N LYS A 71 -10.48 8.85 5.58
CA LYS A 71 -10.78 7.44 5.87
C LYS A 71 -11.53 6.75 4.71
N ALA A 72 -11.68 7.43 3.58
CA ALA A 72 -12.37 6.91 2.40
C ALA A 72 -11.35 6.47 1.36
N LEU A 73 -11.58 5.29 0.78
CA LEU A 73 -10.83 4.80 -0.35
C LEU A 73 -11.24 5.60 -1.59
N LEU A 74 -10.28 6.32 -2.16
CA LEU A 74 -10.50 7.15 -3.35
C LEU A 74 -10.45 6.28 -4.61
N THR A 75 -9.37 5.53 -4.77
CA THR A 75 -9.18 4.61 -5.88
C THR A 75 -8.22 3.51 -5.48
N VAL A 76 -8.35 2.35 -6.13
CA VAL A 76 -7.43 1.23 -6.06
C VAL A 76 -7.35 0.58 -7.44
N SER A 77 -6.13 0.34 -7.89
CA SER A 77 -5.85 -0.34 -9.16
C SER A 77 -4.94 -1.54 -8.92
N LEU A 78 -5.19 -2.63 -9.64
CA LEU A 78 -4.43 -3.87 -9.56
C LEU A 78 -3.61 -4.08 -10.84
N PHE A 79 -2.35 -4.46 -10.66
CA PHE A 79 -1.39 -4.65 -11.75
C PHE A 79 -0.77 -6.05 -11.64
N MET A 80 -0.77 -6.80 -12.75
CA MET A 80 -0.07 -8.08 -12.86
C MET A 80 1.39 -7.88 -13.33
N ALA A 81 2.03 -6.84 -12.81
CA ALA A 81 3.39 -6.44 -13.13
C ALA A 81 3.98 -5.65 -11.96
N HIS A 82 5.30 -5.54 -11.91
CA HIS A 82 5.95 -4.62 -10.98
C HIS A 82 5.56 -3.18 -11.28
N ILE A 83 5.35 -2.38 -10.25
CA ILE A 83 5.04 -0.96 -10.41
C ILE A 83 6.32 -0.22 -10.81
N THR A 84 6.43 0.10 -12.09
CA THR A 84 7.50 0.97 -12.61
C THR A 84 7.12 2.44 -12.42
N ALA A 85 8.09 3.33 -12.60
CA ALA A 85 7.83 4.77 -12.60
C ALA A 85 6.78 5.18 -13.65
N ASP A 86 6.80 4.55 -14.83
CA ASP A 86 5.82 4.81 -15.90
C ASP A 86 4.42 4.35 -15.52
N ILE A 87 4.29 3.16 -14.92
CA ILE A 87 3.00 2.65 -14.43
C ILE A 87 2.46 3.54 -13.32
N PHE A 88 3.31 3.96 -12.37
CA PHE A 88 2.91 4.87 -11.30
C PHE A 88 2.47 6.23 -11.86
N HIS A 89 3.24 6.82 -12.78
CA HIS A 89 2.90 8.09 -13.41
C HIS A 89 1.57 8.00 -14.19
N ALA A 90 1.38 6.93 -14.96
CA ALA A 90 0.13 6.68 -15.67
C ALA A 90 -1.04 6.56 -14.69
N TRP A 91 -0.89 5.81 -13.60
CA TRP A 91 -1.92 5.69 -12.57
C TRP A 91 -2.25 7.03 -11.91
N VAL A 92 -1.24 7.84 -11.56
CA VAL A 92 -1.48 9.17 -10.97
C VAL A 92 -2.28 10.05 -11.92
N THR A 93 -1.88 10.09 -13.19
CA THR A 93 -2.47 11.01 -14.18
C THR A 93 -3.83 10.56 -14.70
N GLN A 94 -4.05 9.25 -14.81
CA GLN A 94 -5.23 8.68 -15.46
C GLN A 94 -6.29 8.16 -14.49
N ASP A 95 -5.92 7.85 -13.23
CA ASP A 95 -6.82 7.29 -12.23
C ASP A 95 -6.91 8.21 -10.99
N LEU A 96 -5.80 8.49 -10.31
CA LEU A 96 -5.81 9.25 -9.06
C LEU A 96 -6.33 10.68 -9.22
N LEU A 97 -5.73 11.46 -10.13
CA LEU A 97 -6.06 12.87 -10.30
C LEU A 97 -7.52 13.07 -10.76
N PRO A 98 -8.04 12.33 -11.77
CA PRO A 98 -9.46 12.41 -12.12
C PRO A 98 -10.39 12.11 -10.94
N ASN A 99 -10.10 11.09 -10.13
CA ASN A 99 -10.92 10.74 -8.98
C ASN A 99 -10.86 11.80 -7.86
N SER A 100 -9.70 12.42 -7.63
CA SER A 100 -9.56 13.47 -6.62
C SER A 100 -10.38 14.73 -6.93
N ARG A 101 -10.72 14.97 -8.19
CA ARG A 101 -11.57 16.11 -8.62
C ARG A 101 -13.05 15.91 -8.31
N LEU A 102 -13.48 14.68 -8.04
CA LEU A 102 -14.87 14.37 -7.67
C LEU A 102 -15.20 14.71 -6.21
N LEU A 103 -14.20 15.08 -5.40
CA LEU A 103 -14.33 15.38 -3.98
C LEU A 103 -13.93 16.83 -3.63
N ALA A 104 -13.69 17.67 -4.64
CA ALA A 104 -13.35 19.09 -4.51
C ALA A 104 -14.56 20.00 -4.80
#